data_AF-A0A1Y1K2R3-F1
#
_entry.id   AF-A0A1Y1K2R3-F1
#
_cell.length_a   1.000
_cell.length_b   1.000
_cell.length_c   1.000
_cell.angle_alpha   90.00
_cell.angle_beta   90.00
_cell.angle_gamma   90.00
#
_symmetry.space_group_name_H-M   'P 1'
#
loop_
_entity.id
_entity.type
_entity.pdbx_description
1 polymer ?
#
loop_
_entity_poly.entity_id
_entity_poly.type
_entity_poly.pdbx_seq_one_letter_code
_entity_poly.pdbx_strand_id
1 'polypeptide(L)'
;MAKRHKKHDLYIKIEIEDYQRYKEALEYISELDFEDAEVYMKKYGQVLIQYSPLESTAFLKRLCTNFSSEKSTNLDAVMAQAQRSDPEDYIHLFLNNSEFLVDFLEHLIADGCILSTPVYDTLIEHYLHVWTSLKVDLEKGKYGQKILKLMQNSEIKYDKSQALVICHMHKFSDGVLYLYEEEKLYQQILRYHFSHGDASAVLTCCRRFGHQEPTLWIQALWLCIRESKNLSTELLPEILKVIAKDRLLSPQIIIEAIGTSDADIKLSHLRSYIINELKNENEITGTDTKLTNNYQSDTQKLKQQLESLKNGVSVIQGSRCAACHHQLELPSVHFLCQHSYHQHCFQSFSDNENECPACVPENKNLLELLKAQEYNKDLHETFHAQLEKVHDGFTVAAEYFGRGVFKKVTIVTDTPTTVARNYDHINISQPKLEVQTYGPGAEARLRQAENKRSGGIPIASTPEGRVRQRERQYNTKAKYADSAKPQKSEAGLNPFETEYDETKNPFLDEELDETNPFKDDYDKNLNPFES
;
A
#
# COMPACT_ATOMS: atom_id res chain seq x y z
N MET A 1 -6.56 -17.98 -72.78
CA MET A 1 -8.04 -18.17 -72.74
C MET A 1 -8.64 -17.93 -71.36
N ALA A 2 -8.00 -18.28 -70.24
CA ALA A 2 -8.55 -18.09 -68.89
C ALA A 2 -8.87 -16.62 -68.50
N LYS A 3 -7.95 -15.66 -68.77
CA LYS A 3 -8.16 -14.20 -68.56
C LYS A 3 -9.37 -13.64 -69.34
N ARG A 4 -9.71 -14.24 -70.49
CA ARG A 4 -10.85 -13.85 -71.35
C ARG A 4 -12.20 -14.46 -70.90
N HIS A 5 -12.18 -15.51 -70.09
CA HIS A 5 -13.38 -16.24 -69.64
C HIS A 5 -13.70 -16.04 -68.16
N LYS A 6 -13.11 -15.04 -67.50
CA LYS A 6 -13.31 -14.74 -66.06
C LYS A 6 -13.03 -15.93 -65.12
N LYS A 7 -12.17 -16.88 -65.53
CA LYS A 7 -11.69 -17.97 -64.68
C LYS A 7 -10.44 -17.51 -63.93
N HIS A 8 -10.62 -16.57 -63.00
CA HIS A 8 -9.54 -15.88 -62.30
C HIS A 8 -8.66 -16.87 -61.52
N ASP A 9 -9.26 -17.82 -60.79
CA ASP A 9 -8.57 -18.87 -60.03
C ASP A 9 -7.62 -19.71 -60.89
N LEU A 10 -8.11 -20.17 -62.05
CA LEU A 10 -7.32 -21.02 -62.95
C LEU A 10 -6.15 -20.25 -63.55
N TYR A 11 -6.33 -18.96 -63.86
CA TYR A 11 -5.27 -18.11 -64.38
C TYR A 11 -4.18 -17.89 -63.33
N ILE A 12 -4.55 -17.49 -62.12
CA ILE A 12 -3.61 -17.24 -61.02
C ILE A 12 -2.85 -18.52 -60.66
N LYS A 13 -3.55 -19.66 -60.60
CA LYS A 13 -2.93 -20.96 -60.34
C LYS A 13 -1.87 -21.33 -61.38
N ILE A 14 -2.18 -21.17 -62.67
CA ILE A 14 -1.25 -21.46 -63.77
C ILE A 14 -0.04 -20.52 -63.72
N GLU A 15 -0.25 -19.22 -63.48
CA GLU A 15 0.86 -18.26 -63.40
C GLU A 15 1.80 -18.52 -62.21
N ILE A 16 1.25 -18.97 -61.07
CA ILE A 16 2.03 -19.28 -59.86
C ILE A 16 2.71 -20.66 -59.94
N GLU A 17 1.98 -21.72 -60.31
CA GLU A 17 2.48 -23.10 -60.28
C GLU A 17 3.26 -23.48 -61.54
N ASP A 18 2.78 -23.10 -62.73
CA ASP A 18 3.36 -23.55 -64.00
C ASP A 18 4.40 -22.58 -64.56
N TYR A 19 4.17 -21.27 -64.44
CA TYR A 19 5.05 -20.24 -65.02
C TYR A 19 5.96 -19.54 -64.01
N GLN A 20 5.71 -19.67 -62.70
CA GLN A 20 6.46 -18.99 -61.62
C GLN A 20 6.53 -17.46 -61.80
N ARG A 21 5.49 -16.86 -62.37
CA ARG A 21 5.41 -15.42 -62.64
C ARG A 21 4.61 -14.71 -61.56
N TYR A 22 5.19 -14.68 -60.36
CA TYR A 22 4.54 -14.15 -59.16
C TYR A 22 4.13 -12.67 -59.27
N LYS A 23 4.92 -11.85 -59.99
CA LYS A 23 4.62 -10.41 -60.21
C LYS A 23 3.40 -10.20 -61.11
N GLU A 24 3.34 -10.92 -62.22
CA GLU A 24 2.22 -10.85 -63.18
C GLU A 24 0.92 -11.36 -62.53
N ALA A 25 1.03 -12.38 -61.67
CA ALA A 25 -0.10 -12.87 -60.87
C ALA A 25 -0.60 -11.81 -59.87
N LEU A 26 0.30 -11.10 -59.17
CA LEU A 26 -0.05 -10.01 -58.23
C LEU A 26 -0.66 -8.80 -58.95
N GLU A 27 -0.10 -8.39 -60.08
CA GLU A 27 -0.67 -7.31 -60.90
C GLU A 27 -2.10 -7.67 -61.32
N TYR A 28 -2.32 -8.92 -61.76
CA TYR A 28 -3.66 -9.37 -62.11
C TYR A 28 -4.62 -9.38 -60.92
N ILE A 29 -4.19 -9.83 -59.74
CA ILE A 29 -5.00 -9.78 -58.51
C ILE A 29 -5.36 -8.34 -58.15
N SER A 30 -4.46 -7.39 -58.39
CA SER A 30 -4.72 -5.97 -58.12
C SER A 30 -5.72 -5.30 -59.07
N GLU A 31 -5.95 -5.88 -60.26
CA GLU A 31 -6.96 -5.43 -61.23
C GLU A 31 -8.37 -5.98 -60.95
N LEU A 32 -8.52 -6.90 -59.98
CA LEU A 32 -9.79 -7.52 -59.61
C LEU A 32 -10.64 -6.63 -58.69
N ASP A 33 -11.88 -7.06 -58.45
CA ASP A 33 -12.75 -6.45 -57.47
C ASP A 33 -12.28 -6.86 -56.05
N PHE A 34 -12.64 -6.08 -55.02
CA PHE A 34 -12.13 -6.27 -53.65
C PHE A 34 -12.35 -7.69 -53.11
N GLU A 35 -13.56 -8.24 -53.27
CA GLU A 35 -13.92 -9.57 -52.79
C GLU A 35 -13.05 -10.68 -53.42
N ASP A 36 -12.81 -10.59 -54.73
CA ASP A 36 -11.96 -11.54 -55.46
C ASP A 36 -10.49 -11.38 -55.04
N ALA A 37 -10.02 -10.15 -54.89
CA ALA A 37 -8.66 -9.84 -54.45
C ALA A 37 -8.39 -10.39 -53.04
N GLU A 38 -9.34 -10.25 -52.12
CA GLU A 38 -9.27 -10.77 -50.76
C GLU A 38 -9.15 -12.30 -50.74
N VAL A 39 -10.02 -12.99 -51.48
CA VAL A 39 -10.05 -14.46 -51.56
C VAL A 39 -8.76 -15.01 -52.15
N TYR A 40 -8.27 -14.41 -53.24
CA TYR A 40 -7.04 -14.88 -53.88
C TYR A 40 -5.79 -14.57 -53.05
N MET A 41 -5.77 -13.45 -52.32
CA MET A 41 -4.68 -13.15 -51.41
C MET A 41 -4.65 -14.11 -50.21
N LYS A 42 -5.81 -14.51 -49.66
CA LYS A 42 -5.88 -15.55 -48.63
C LYS A 42 -5.41 -16.92 -49.14
N LYS A 43 -5.72 -17.26 -50.40
CA LYS A 43 -5.40 -18.57 -50.99
C LYS A 43 -3.95 -18.71 -51.48
N TYR A 44 -3.41 -17.67 -52.11
CA TYR A 44 -2.08 -17.69 -52.75
C TYR A 44 -1.04 -16.82 -52.06
N GLY A 45 -1.43 -16.03 -51.05
CA GLY A 45 -0.57 -15.03 -50.41
C GLY A 45 0.69 -15.59 -49.77
N GLN A 46 0.66 -16.81 -49.23
CA GLN A 46 1.85 -17.44 -48.64
C GLN A 46 2.96 -17.64 -49.66
N VAL A 47 2.60 -18.13 -50.86
CA VAL A 47 3.55 -18.35 -51.97
C VAL A 47 4.03 -17.01 -52.51
N LEU A 48 3.12 -16.05 -52.68
CA LEU A 48 3.45 -14.71 -53.19
C LEU A 48 4.41 -13.96 -52.25
N ILE A 49 4.20 -14.02 -50.93
CA ILE A 49 5.10 -13.41 -49.94
C ILE A 49 6.44 -14.13 -49.87
N GLN A 50 6.48 -15.45 -50.09
CA GLN A 50 7.73 -16.20 -50.10
C GLN A 50 8.63 -15.84 -51.29
N TYR A 51 8.06 -15.66 -52.50
CA TYR A 51 8.83 -15.44 -53.73
C TYR A 51 8.90 -13.98 -54.20
N SER A 52 7.95 -13.13 -53.81
CA SER A 52 7.89 -11.70 -54.13
C SER A 52 7.42 -10.88 -52.92
N PRO A 53 8.21 -10.84 -51.82
CA PRO A 53 7.79 -10.23 -50.56
C PRO A 53 7.52 -8.73 -50.65
N LEU A 54 8.34 -7.98 -51.41
CA LEU A 54 8.23 -6.53 -51.55
C LEU A 54 6.89 -6.13 -52.19
N GLU A 55 6.58 -6.70 -53.35
CA GLU A 55 5.37 -6.39 -54.11
C GLU A 55 4.12 -6.91 -53.40
N SER A 56 4.19 -8.09 -52.79
CA SER A 56 3.08 -8.68 -52.02
C SER A 56 2.74 -7.86 -50.78
N THR A 57 3.76 -7.36 -50.06
CA THR A 57 3.57 -6.52 -48.87
C THR A 57 2.97 -5.17 -49.26
N ALA A 58 3.46 -4.55 -50.35
CA ALA A 58 2.89 -3.31 -50.87
C ALA A 58 1.43 -3.47 -51.31
N PHE A 59 1.07 -4.62 -51.87
CA PHE A 59 -0.31 -4.95 -52.20
C PHE A 59 -1.18 -5.09 -50.95
N LEU A 60 -0.74 -5.86 -49.94
CA LEU A 60 -1.46 -6.01 -48.67
C LEU A 60 -1.69 -4.69 -47.94
N LYS A 61 -0.67 -3.81 -47.92
CA LYS A 61 -0.80 -2.44 -47.39
C LYS A 61 -1.96 -1.70 -48.04
N ARG A 62 -2.09 -1.80 -49.37
CA ARG A 62 -3.17 -1.16 -50.13
C ARG A 62 -4.52 -1.82 -49.87
N LEU A 63 -4.56 -3.15 -49.80
CA LEU A 63 -5.77 -3.94 -49.55
C LEU A 63 -6.40 -3.61 -48.18
N CYS A 64 -5.57 -3.32 -47.18
CA CYS A 64 -6.02 -3.04 -45.82
C CYS A 64 -6.27 -1.54 -45.52
N THR A 65 -5.70 -0.61 -46.29
CA THR A 65 -5.85 0.84 -46.04
C THR A 65 -6.81 1.52 -47.02
N ASN A 66 -6.52 1.50 -48.32
CA ASN A 66 -7.26 2.21 -49.36
C ASN A 66 -7.23 1.42 -50.68
N PHE A 67 -8.01 0.34 -50.76
CA PHE A 67 -8.15 -0.42 -51.99
C PHE A 67 -9.12 0.30 -52.93
N SER A 68 -8.63 0.72 -54.10
CA SER A 68 -9.45 1.29 -55.18
C SER A 68 -9.20 0.49 -56.45
N SER A 69 -10.19 -0.29 -56.88
CA SER A 69 -10.14 -0.93 -58.19
C SER A 69 -10.26 0.13 -59.29
N GLU A 70 -9.36 0.09 -60.28
CA GLU A 70 -9.29 1.04 -61.40
C GLU A 70 -10.57 1.06 -62.28
N LYS A 71 -11.55 0.19 -62.01
CA LYS A 71 -12.83 0.11 -62.71
C LYS A 71 -13.95 0.98 -62.14
N SER A 72 -13.73 1.68 -61.01
CA SER A 72 -14.74 2.54 -60.40
C SER A 72 -14.87 3.89 -61.13
N THR A 73 -15.64 3.90 -62.21
CA THR A 73 -16.05 5.14 -62.88
C THR A 73 -17.30 5.71 -62.20
N ASN A 74 -17.13 6.87 -61.54
CA ASN A 74 -18.14 7.85 -61.13
C ASN A 74 -19.14 7.56 -59.99
N LEU A 75 -19.24 8.57 -59.10
CA LEU A 75 -20.33 8.96 -58.20
C LEU A 75 -20.65 8.19 -56.89
N ASP A 76 -20.02 7.05 -56.58
CA ASP A 76 -20.20 6.38 -55.28
C ASP A 76 -19.13 6.72 -54.22
N ALA A 77 -18.23 7.66 -54.53
CA ALA A 77 -17.12 8.07 -53.67
C ALA A 77 -17.56 8.76 -52.35
N VAL A 78 -18.85 9.00 -52.14
CA VAL A 78 -19.39 9.66 -50.93
C VAL A 78 -20.00 8.64 -49.94
N MET A 79 -20.22 7.37 -50.35
CA MET A 79 -20.89 6.38 -49.50
C MET A 79 -20.17 5.03 -49.36
N ALA A 80 -19.09 4.77 -50.11
CA ALA A 80 -18.25 3.62 -49.86
C ALA A 80 -17.50 3.80 -48.53
N GLN A 81 -17.97 3.14 -47.46
CA GLN A 81 -17.04 2.64 -46.46
C GLN A 81 -15.94 1.93 -47.24
N ALA A 82 -14.71 2.44 -47.19
CA ALA A 82 -13.58 1.82 -47.85
C ALA A 82 -13.60 0.33 -47.48
N GLN A 83 -13.84 -0.55 -48.46
CA GLN A 83 -13.73 -1.98 -48.21
C GLN A 83 -12.28 -2.24 -47.83
N ARG A 84 -12.07 -2.62 -46.57
CA ARG A 84 -10.76 -2.88 -45.97
C ARG A 84 -10.81 -4.30 -45.44
N SER A 85 -9.81 -5.09 -45.82
CA SER A 85 -9.67 -6.43 -45.27
C SER A 85 -9.06 -6.36 -43.88
N ASP A 86 -9.45 -7.28 -43.00
CA ASP A 86 -8.91 -7.34 -41.64
C ASP A 86 -7.43 -7.75 -41.69
N PRO A 87 -6.49 -6.93 -41.17
CA PRO A 87 -5.05 -7.24 -41.23
C PRO A 87 -4.66 -8.55 -40.55
N GLU A 88 -5.43 -8.98 -39.56
CA GLU A 88 -5.22 -10.22 -38.79
C GLU A 88 -5.22 -11.46 -39.66
N ASP A 89 -6.05 -11.47 -40.69
CA ASP A 89 -6.18 -12.58 -41.62
C ASP A 89 -4.88 -12.84 -42.41
N TYR A 90 -3.95 -11.88 -42.44
CA TYR A 90 -2.74 -11.97 -43.27
C TYR A 90 -1.45 -12.16 -42.46
N ILE A 91 -1.48 -12.07 -41.13
CA ILE A 91 -0.27 -12.16 -40.28
C ILE A 91 0.44 -13.51 -40.47
N HIS A 92 -0.33 -14.59 -40.55
CA HIS A 92 0.19 -15.94 -40.75
C HIS A 92 0.89 -16.14 -42.10
N LEU A 93 0.74 -15.23 -43.06
CA LEU A 93 1.42 -15.31 -44.36
C LEU A 93 2.90 -14.92 -44.26
N PHE A 94 3.30 -14.21 -43.20
CA PHE A 94 4.66 -13.68 -43.02
C PHE A 94 5.55 -14.52 -42.09
N LEU A 95 5.20 -15.77 -41.78
CA LEU A 95 5.89 -16.61 -40.78
C LEU A 95 7.42 -16.69 -40.91
N ASN A 96 7.97 -16.52 -42.12
CA ASN A 96 9.42 -16.56 -42.37
C ASN A 96 10.04 -15.20 -42.72
N ASN A 97 9.26 -14.11 -42.69
CA ASN A 97 9.61 -12.80 -43.22
C ASN A 97 9.28 -11.68 -42.22
N SER A 98 9.91 -11.70 -41.05
CA SER A 98 9.65 -10.74 -39.95
C SER A 98 9.84 -9.27 -40.34
N GLU A 99 10.82 -8.96 -41.20
CA GLU A 99 11.08 -7.59 -41.67
C GLU A 99 9.89 -7.00 -42.43
N PHE A 100 9.27 -7.81 -43.31
CA PHE A 100 8.12 -7.41 -44.11
C PHE A 100 6.84 -7.35 -43.29
N LEU A 101 6.69 -8.23 -42.28
CA LEU A 101 5.57 -8.16 -41.34
C LEU A 101 5.62 -6.87 -40.52
N VAL A 102 6.80 -6.50 -40.02
CA VAL A 102 6.97 -5.24 -39.28
C VAL A 102 6.65 -4.05 -40.18
N ASP A 103 7.16 -4.01 -41.41
CA ASP A 103 6.88 -2.93 -42.38
C ASP A 103 5.39 -2.85 -42.74
N PHE A 104 4.69 -3.98 -42.83
CA PHE A 104 3.25 -4.04 -43.03
C PHE A 104 2.49 -3.44 -41.84
N LEU A 105 2.75 -3.93 -40.63
CA LEU A 105 2.05 -3.50 -39.42
C LEU A 105 2.34 -2.04 -39.07
N GLU A 106 3.56 -1.55 -39.30
CA GLU A 106 3.90 -0.12 -39.14
C GLU A 106 3.08 0.79 -40.03
N HIS A 107 2.87 0.39 -41.28
CA HIS A 107 2.07 1.15 -42.22
C HIS A 107 0.62 1.25 -41.76
N LEU A 108 0.07 0.16 -41.21
CA LEU A 108 -1.30 0.14 -40.67
C LEU A 108 -1.45 1.05 -39.46
N ILE A 109 -0.45 1.07 -38.56
CA ILE A 109 -0.43 1.98 -37.42
C ILE A 109 -0.34 3.45 -37.89
N ALA A 110 0.47 3.73 -38.91
CA ALA A 110 0.60 5.08 -39.47
C ALA A 110 -0.67 5.58 -40.17
N ASP A 111 -1.44 4.67 -40.77
CA ASP A 111 -2.75 4.98 -41.40
C ASP A 111 -3.90 5.07 -40.38
N GLY A 112 -3.62 4.83 -39.08
CA GLY A 112 -4.60 4.94 -38.00
C GLY A 112 -5.53 3.72 -37.87
N CYS A 113 -5.10 2.55 -38.35
CA CYS A 113 -5.86 1.31 -38.17
C CYS A 113 -5.84 0.85 -36.70
N ILE A 114 -7.00 0.48 -36.16
CA ILE A 114 -7.10 -0.10 -34.82
C ILE A 114 -6.75 -1.58 -34.93
N LEU A 115 -5.67 -2.01 -34.27
CA LEU A 115 -5.23 -3.39 -34.23
C LEU A 115 -5.63 -4.04 -32.89
N SER A 116 -5.86 -5.35 -32.89
CA SER A 116 -6.14 -6.07 -31.64
C SER A 116 -4.87 -6.33 -30.82
N THR A 117 -5.06 -6.69 -29.55
CA THR A 117 -3.97 -7.00 -28.61
C THR A 117 -3.02 -8.10 -29.10
N PRO A 118 -3.49 -9.25 -29.60
CA PRO A 118 -2.61 -10.27 -30.18
C PRO A 118 -1.75 -9.76 -31.34
N VAL A 119 -2.26 -8.82 -32.14
CA VAL A 119 -1.46 -8.23 -33.24
C VAL A 119 -0.32 -7.39 -32.68
N TYR A 120 -0.55 -6.60 -31.65
CA TYR A 120 0.52 -5.86 -30.99
C TYR A 120 1.54 -6.78 -30.30
N ASP A 121 1.09 -7.88 -29.70
CA ASP A 121 1.98 -8.89 -29.11
C ASP A 121 2.89 -9.51 -30.19
N THR A 122 2.30 -9.92 -31.32
CA THR A 122 3.05 -10.45 -32.47
C THR A 122 3.98 -9.41 -33.08
N LEU A 123 3.56 -8.14 -33.11
CA LEU A 123 4.39 -7.04 -33.61
C LEU A 123 5.63 -6.85 -32.72
N ILE A 124 5.47 -6.83 -31.39
CA ILE A 124 6.58 -6.74 -30.44
C ILE A 124 7.52 -7.95 -30.59
N GLU A 125 6.97 -9.15 -30.74
CA GLU A 125 7.76 -10.37 -30.98
C GLU A 125 8.63 -10.25 -32.24
N HIS A 126 8.02 -9.86 -33.36
CA HIS A 126 8.73 -9.75 -34.63
C HIS A 126 9.69 -8.55 -34.65
N TYR A 127 9.36 -7.46 -33.96
CA TYR A 127 10.30 -6.37 -33.71
C TYR A 127 11.55 -6.87 -32.98
N LEU A 128 11.39 -7.62 -31.89
CA LEU A 128 12.52 -8.14 -31.12
C LEU A 128 13.31 -9.20 -31.89
N HIS A 129 12.63 -9.99 -32.74
CA HIS A 129 13.29 -10.91 -33.67
C HIS A 129 14.19 -10.16 -34.67
N VAL A 130 13.66 -9.13 -35.35
CA VAL A 130 14.44 -8.29 -36.29
C VAL A 130 15.56 -7.55 -35.55
N TRP A 131 15.29 -7.02 -34.36
CA TRP A 131 16.30 -6.38 -33.52
C TRP A 131 17.48 -7.31 -33.19
N THR A 132 17.21 -8.60 -33.02
CA THR A 132 18.23 -9.61 -32.72
C THR A 132 19.05 -10.00 -33.94
N SER A 133 18.46 -9.96 -35.15
CA SER A 133 19.16 -10.26 -36.40
C SER A 133 20.02 -9.10 -36.92
N LEU A 134 19.78 -7.86 -36.46
CA LEU A 134 20.60 -6.69 -36.82
C LEU A 134 22.04 -6.83 -36.30
N LYS A 135 23.02 -6.65 -37.20
CA LYS A 135 24.45 -6.79 -36.91
C LYS A 135 25.14 -5.48 -36.50
N VAL A 136 24.52 -4.34 -36.78
CA VAL A 136 25.10 -3.00 -36.57
C VAL A 136 24.54 -2.40 -35.28
N ASP A 137 25.39 -2.11 -34.30
CA ASP A 137 24.97 -1.60 -32.99
C ASP A 137 24.21 -0.26 -33.06
N LEU A 138 24.58 0.62 -33.99
CA LEU A 138 23.88 1.90 -34.20
C LEU A 138 22.44 1.71 -34.71
N GLU A 139 22.23 0.75 -35.60
CA GLU A 139 20.90 0.43 -36.13
C GLU A 139 20.08 -0.30 -35.06
N LYS A 140 20.72 -1.19 -34.32
CA LYS A 140 20.13 -1.89 -33.17
C LYS A 140 19.66 -0.92 -32.09
N GLY A 141 20.44 0.14 -31.79
CA GLY A 141 20.04 1.20 -30.87
C GLY A 141 18.83 2.01 -31.37
N LYS A 142 18.83 2.43 -32.64
CA LYS A 142 17.69 3.14 -33.25
C LYS A 142 16.42 2.30 -33.26
N TYR A 143 16.57 1.01 -33.57
CA TYR A 143 15.45 0.08 -33.63
C TYR A 143 14.94 -0.24 -32.22
N GLY A 144 15.81 -0.39 -31.22
CA GLY A 144 15.43 -0.52 -29.81
C GLY A 144 14.63 0.68 -29.29
N GLN A 145 15.03 1.91 -29.66
CA GLN A 145 14.25 3.10 -29.33
C GLN A 145 12.86 3.11 -29.98
N LYS A 146 12.72 2.55 -31.18
CA LYS A 146 11.43 2.40 -31.85
C LYS A 146 10.52 1.44 -31.10
N ILE A 147 11.05 0.32 -30.63
CA ILE A 147 10.34 -0.66 -29.80
C ILE A 147 9.87 -0.01 -28.49
N LEU A 148 10.76 0.71 -27.80
CA LEU A 148 10.40 1.41 -26.56
C LEU A 148 9.32 2.46 -26.77
N LYS A 149 9.38 3.24 -27.85
CA LYS A 149 8.31 4.21 -28.18
C LYS A 149 6.97 3.53 -28.38
N LEU A 150 6.95 2.36 -29.01
CA LEU A 150 5.72 1.59 -29.18
C LEU A 150 5.19 1.11 -27.83
N MET A 151 6.05 0.56 -26.97
CA MET A 151 5.65 0.08 -25.64
C MET A 151 5.18 1.21 -24.71
N GLN A 152 5.72 2.43 -24.87
CA GLN A 152 5.37 3.62 -24.10
C GLN A 152 4.04 4.27 -24.51
N ASN A 153 3.48 3.90 -25.67
CA ASN A 153 2.25 4.49 -26.15
C ASN A 153 1.06 3.93 -25.35
N SER A 154 0.39 4.80 -24.60
CA SER A 154 -0.75 4.45 -23.74
C SER A 154 -1.99 3.93 -24.48
N GLU A 155 -2.09 4.16 -25.79
CA GLU A 155 -3.19 3.65 -26.62
C GLU A 155 -3.01 2.18 -27.03
N ILE A 156 -1.78 1.67 -26.96
CA ILE A 156 -1.45 0.32 -27.39
C ILE A 156 -1.66 -0.65 -26.23
N LYS A 157 -2.56 -1.62 -26.43
CA LYS A 157 -2.84 -2.68 -25.46
C LYS A 157 -2.14 -3.96 -25.89
N TYR A 158 -1.12 -4.36 -25.15
CA TYR A 158 -0.36 -5.60 -25.33
C TYR A 158 -0.28 -6.36 -23.99
N ASP A 159 -0.02 -7.68 -24.03
CA ASP A 159 0.22 -8.47 -22.82
C ASP A 159 1.65 -8.22 -22.31
N LYS A 160 1.73 -7.51 -21.18
CA LYS A 160 2.99 -7.17 -20.52
C LYS A 160 3.78 -8.40 -20.07
N SER A 161 3.10 -9.47 -19.67
CA SER A 161 3.76 -10.71 -19.20
C SER A 161 4.44 -11.42 -20.37
N GLN A 162 3.73 -11.53 -21.49
CA GLN A 162 4.29 -12.08 -22.72
C GLN A 162 5.44 -11.20 -23.24
N ALA A 163 5.25 -9.88 -23.29
CA ALA A 163 6.31 -8.95 -23.69
C ALA A 163 7.57 -9.09 -22.83
N LEU A 164 7.42 -9.27 -21.51
CA LEU A 164 8.54 -9.47 -20.59
C LEU A 164 9.31 -10.75 -20.91
N VAL A 165 8.61 -11.86 -21.17
CA VAL A 165 9.23 -13.15 -21.55
C VAL A 165 10.00 -13.00 -22.86
N ILE A 166 9.38 -12.37 -23.86
CA ILE A 166 10.02 -12.15 -25.17
C ILE A 166 11.26 -11.26 -25.02
N CYS A 167 11.19 -10.18 -24.23
CA CYS A 167 12.35 -9.33 -23.96
C CYS A 167 13.50 -10.11 -23.29
N HIS A 168 13.20 -10.99 -22.34
CA HIS A 168 14.21 -11.88 -21.72
C HIS A 168 14.82 -12.86 -22.72
N MET A 169 13.99 -13.49 -23.56
CA MET A 169 14.45 -14.43 -24.59
C MET A 169 15.43 -13.77 -25.57
N HIS A 170 15.15 -12.52 -25.97
CA HIS A 170 15.99 -11.75 -26.89
C HIS A 170 17.12 -10.96 -26.20
N LYS A 171 17.24 -11.03 -24.87
CA LYS A 171 18.21 -10.24 -24.06
C LYS A 171 18.10 -8.73 -24.28
N PHE A 172 16.88 -8.23 -24.45
CA PHE A 172 16.61 -6.81 -24.62
C PHE A 172 16.47 -6.11 -23.25
N SER A 173 17.58 -5.58 -22.73
CA SER A 173 17.69 -4.97 -21.40
C SER A 173 16.70 -3.83 -21.16
N ASP A 174 16.59 -2.94 -22.14
CA ASP A 174 15.87 -1.67 -21.97
C ASP A 174 14.36 -1.91 -21.86
N GLY A 175 13.84 -2.88 -22.61
CA GLY A 175 12.44 -3.30 -22.53
C GLY A 175 12.12 -4.02 -21.22
N VAL A 176 13.03 -4.87 -20.71
CA VAL A 176 12.86 -5.52 -19.41
C VAL A 176 12.78 -4.48 -18.29
N LEU A 177 13.69 -3.50 -18.28
CA LEU A 177 13.70 -2.43 -17.27
C LEU A 177 12.44 -1.56 -17.36
N TYR A 178 12.01 -1.22 -18.57
CA TYR A 178 10.77 -0.47 -18.80
C TYR A 178 9.55 -1.22 -18.25
N LEU A 179 9.39 -2.50 -18.58
CA LEU A 179 8.27 -3.32 -18.12
C LEU A 179 8.26 -3.50 -16.59
N TYR A 180 9.43 -3.67 -15.98
CA TYR A 180 9.50 -3.70 -14.51
C TYR A 180 9.12 -2.36 -13.87
N GLU A 181 9.44 -1.23 -14.50
CA GLU A 181 9.07 0.09 -13.98
C GLU A 181 7.55 0.30 -14.05
N GLU A 182 6.93 -0.05 -15.18
CA GLU A 182 5.48 0.03 -15.40
C GLU A 182 4.69 -0.87 -14.45
N GLU A 183 5.17 -2.09 -14.22
CA GLU A 183 4.56 -3.06 -13.28
C GLU A 183 4.95 -2.81 -11.82
N LYS A 184 5.74 -1.76 -11.54
CA LYS A 184 6.24 -1.41 -10.20
C LYS A 184 7.02 -2.53 -9.52
N LEU A 185 7.68 -3.36 -10.30
CA LEU A 185 8.54 -4.46 -9.84
C LEU A 185 9.95 -3.96 -9.55
N TYR A 186 10.07 -2.96 -8.67
CA TYR A 186 11.35 -2.29 -8.37
C TYR A 186 12.42 -3.25 -7.82
N GLN A 187 11.99 -4.27 -7.09
CA GLN A 187 12.87 -5.32 -6.56
C GLN A 187 13.56 -6.10 -7.70
N GLN A 188 12.86 -6.32 -8.82
CA GLN A 188 13.43 -7.02 -9.97
C GLN A 188 14.40 -6.13 -10.76
N ILE A 189 14.13 -4.82 -10.84
CA ILE A 189 15.07 -3.83 -11.39
C ILE A 189 16.37 -3.85 -10.58
N LEU A 190 16.27 -3.84 -9.25
CA LEU A 190 17.41 -3.92 -8.36
C LEU A 190 18.24 -5.18 -8.64
N ARG A 191 17.60 -6.36 -8.63
CA ARG A 191 18.27 -7.64 -8.92
C ARG A 191 18.90 -7.67 -10.31
N TYR A 192 18.26 -7.07 -11.30
CA TYR A 192 18.77 -6.97 -12.66
C TYR A 192 20.06 -6.14 -12.70
N HIS A 193 20.11 -4.96 -12.09
CA HIS A 193 21.34 -4.16 -12.07
C HIS A 193 22.46 -4.82 -11.25
N PHE A 194 22.11 -5.50 -10.16
CA PHE A 194 23.07 -6.30 -9.38
C PHE A 194 23.68 -7.44 -10.22
N SER A 195 22.87 -8.19 -10.99
CA SER A 195 23.38 -9.27 -11.84
C SER A 195 24.31 -8.78 -12.95
N HIS A 196 24.15 -7.53 -13.38
CA HIS A 196 25.00 -6.89 -14.40
C HIS A 196 26.23 -6.18 -13.81
N GLY A 197 26.32 -6.06 -12.48
CA GLY A 197 27.47 -5.46 -11.80
C GLY A 197 27.54 -3.93 -11.88
N ASP A 198 26.42 -3.25 -12.15
CA ASP A 198 26.38 -1.77 -12.23
C ASP A 198 25.96 -1.14 -10.90
N ALA A 199 26.94 -0.72 -10.10
CA ALA A 199 26.71 -0.08 -8.80
C ALA A 199 26.00 1.27 -8.93
N SER A 200 26.32 2.03 -9.98
CA SER A 200 25.77 3.37 -10.17
C SER A 200 24.27 3.30 -10.46
N ALA A 201 23.84 2.33 -11.27
CA ALA A 201 22.45 2.10 -11.58
C ALA A 201 21.68 1.58 -10.36
N VAL A 202 22.28 0.71 -9.53
CA VAL A 202 21.69 0.26 -8.26
C VAL A 202 21.38 1.45 -7.33
N LEU A 203 22.35 2.34 -7.10
CA LEU A 203 22.12 3.52 -6.25
C LEU A 203 21.08 4.47 -6.85
N THR A 204 21.09 4.65 -8.18
CA THR A 204 20.11 5.48 -8.88
C THR A 204 18.70 4.91 -8.73
N CYS A 205 18.54 3.58 -8.86
CA CYS A 205 17.29 2.87 -8.64
C CYS A 205 16.79 3.05 -7.20
N CYS A 206 17.64 2.80 -6.21
CA CYS A 206 17.27 2.98 -4.79
C CYS A 206 16.92 4.44 -4.46
N ARG A 207 17.61 5.43 -5.04
CA ARG A 207 17.29 6.86 -4.84
C ARG A 207 15.98 7.26 -5.51
N ARG A 208 15.69 6.72 -6.71
CA ARG A 208 14.48 7.05 -7.47
C ARG A 208 13.22 6.42 -6.85
N PHE A 209 13.31 5.16 -6.44
CA PHE A 209 12.14 4.38 -5.99
C PHE A 209 12.09 4.17 -4.46
N GLY A 210 13.18 4.43 -3.73
CA GLY A 210 13.26 4.19 -2.29
C GLY A 210 12.31 5.04 -1.44
N HIS A 211 11.83 6.18 -1.97
CA HIS A 211 10.78 6.96 -1.30
C HIS A 211 9.40 6.28 -1.37
N GLN A 212 9.14 5.51 -2.43
CA GLN A 212 7.89 4.77 -2.59
C GLN A 212 7.97 3.42 -1.86
N GLU A 213 9.12 2.76 -1.94
CA GLU A 213 9.35 1.46 -1.32
C GLU A 213 10.68 1.47 -0.52
N PRO A 214 10.65 1.82 0.78
CA PRO A 214 11.86 1.86 1.63
C PRO A 214 12.54 0.51 1.80
N THR A 215 11.79 -0.60 1.62
CA THR A 215 12.33 -1.97 1.66
C THR A 215 13.35 -2.26 0.57
N LEU A 216 13.42 -1.44 -0.50
CA LEU A 216 14.45 -1.55 -1.54
C LEU A 216 15.86 -1.35 -0.98
N TRP A 217 16.06 -0.42 -0.04
CA TRP A 217 17.35 -0.20 0.61
C TRP A 217 17.80 -1.41 1.44
N ILE A 218 16.83 -2.03 2.13
CA ILE A 218 17.06 -3.26 2.89
C ILE A 218 17.46 -4.40 1.94
N GLN A 219 16.75 -4.56 0.82
CA GLN A 219 17.09 -5.59 -0.16
C GLN A 219 18.43 -5.36 -0.83
N ALA A 220 18.77 -4.10 -1.13
CA ALA A 220 20.09 -3.75 -1.65
C ALA A 220 21.20 -4.14 -0.67
N LEU A 221 21.00 -3.92 0.63
CA LEU A 221 21.90 -4.39 1.67
C LEU A 221 22.03 -5.92 1.65
N TRP A 222 20.92 -6.65 1.62
CA TRP A 222 20.95 -8.13 1.60
C TRP A 222 21.62 -8.69 0.34
N LEU A 223 21.43 -8.06 -0.82
CA LEU A 223 22.12 -8.45 -2.06
C LEU A 223 23.63 -8.19 -1.95
N CYS A 224 24.04 -7.04 -1.41
CA CYS A 224 25.45 -6.74 -1.15
C CYS A 224 26.12 -7.75 -0.19
N ILE A 225 25.36 -8.28 0.78
CA ILE A 225 25.83 -9.27 1.75
C ILE A 225 25.95 -10.65 1.11
N ARG A 226 24.97 -11.07 0.30
CA ARG A 226 24.93 -12.40 -0.33
C ARG A 226 25.87 -12.55 -1.52
N GLU A 227 26.00 -11.51 -2.34
CA GLU A 227 26.78 -11.53 -3.58
C GLU A 227 28.07 -10.72 -3.38
N SER A 228 29.01 -11.26 -2.60
CA SER A 228 30.27 -10.63 -2.18
C SER A 228 31.31 -10.44 -3.30
N LYS A 229 30.89 -10.05 -4.51
CA LYS A 229 31.82 -9.57 -5.54
C LYS A 229 32.08 -8.08 -5.33
N ASN A 230 33.23 -7.59 -5.78
CA ASN A 230 33.82 -6.23 -5.61
C ASN A 230 32.88 -5.00 -5.63
N LEU A 231 31.63 -5.14 -6.03
CA LEU A 231 30.58 -4.13 -6.03
C LEU A 231 30.17 -3.64 -4.62
N SER A 232 30.27 -4.49 -3.60
CA SER A 232 29.76 -4.20 -2.25
C SER A 232 30.50 -3.09 -1.50
N THR A 233 31.76 -2.78 -1.85
CA THR A 233 32.55 -1.77 -1.11
C THR A 233 32.15 -0.33 -1.43
N GLU A 234 31.67 -0.05 -2.65
CA GLU A 234 31.22 1.30 -3.06
C GLU A 234 29.76 1.57 -2.65
N LEU A 235 28.92 0.54 -2.67
CA LEU A 235 27.49 0.66 -2.40
C LEU A 235 27.16 0.78 -0.90
N LEU A 236 27.85 -0.01 -0.09
CA LEU A 236 27.52 -0.22 1.32
C LEU A 236 27.49 1.07 2.15
N PRO A 237 28.44 2.03 2.03
CA PRO A 237 28.41 3.25 2.84
C PRO A 237 27.17 4.12 2.59
N GLU A 238 26.75 4.26 1.33
CA GLU A 238 25.58 5.05 0.96
C GLU A 238 24.28 4.36 1.39
N ILE A 239 24.19 3.03 1.22
CA ILE A 239 23.04 2.24 1.69
C ILE A 239 22.90 2.36 3.21
N LEU A 240 23.98 2.16 3.97
CA LEU A 240 23.97 2.27 5.43
C LEU A 240 23.62 3.68 5.91
N LYS A 241 24.05 4.72 5.19
CA LYS A 241 23.72 6.11 5.51
C LYS A 241 22.22 6.38 5.37
N VAL A 242 21.56 5.86 4.33
CA VAL A 242 20.11 6.02 4.16
C VAL A 242 19.35 5.19 5.19
N ILE A 243 19.80 3.95 5.43
CA ILE A 243 19.21 3.09 6.47
C ILE A 243 19.29 3.73 7.86
N ALA A 244 20.42 4.37 8.21
CA ALA A 244 20.59 5.13 9.45
C ALA A 244 19.59 6.30 9.53
N LYS A 245 19.54 7.10 8.46
CA LYS A 245 18.74 8.33 8.40
C LYS A 245 17.24 8.02 8.53
N ASP A 246 16.78 7.02 7.78
CA ASP A 246 15.36 6.67 7.71
C ASP A 246 14.96 5.60 8.76
N ARG A 247 15.91 5.18 9.62
CA ARG A 247 15.75 4.19 10.70
C ARG A 247 15.09 2.88 10.23
N LEU A 248 15.49 2.40 9.06
CA LEU A 248 14.85 1.25 8.41
C LEU A 248 15.18 -0.10 9.06
N LEU A 249 16.35 -0.21 9.69
CA LEU A 249 16.84 -1.43 10.35
C LEU A 249 17.58 -1.09 11.63
N SER A 250 17.46 -1.98 12.63
CA SER A 250 18.28 -1.91 13.84
C SER A 250 19.76 -2.25 13.51
N PRO A 251 20.73 -1.54 14.10
CA PRO A 251 22.14 -1.86 13.96
C PRO A 251 22.48 -3.31 14.32
N GLN A 252 21.74 -3.90 15.27
CA GLN A 252 21.92 -5.30 15.67
C GLN A 252 21.67 -6.26 14.50
N ILE A 253 20.57 -6.05 13.77
CA ILE A 253 20.18 -6.91 12.64
C ILE A 253 21.23 -6.81 11.53
N ILE A 254 21.79 -5.62 11.29
CA ILE A 254 22.83 -5.41 10.28
C ILE A 254 24.12 -6.15 10.67
N ILE A 255 24.51 -6.09 11.95
CA ILE A 255 25.70 -6.78 12.45
C ILE A 255 25.52 -8.30 12.36
N GLU A 256 24.35 -8.81 12.76
CA GLU A 256 24.01 -10.23 12.67
C GLU A 256 24.00 -10.70 11.21
N ALA A 257 23.34 -9.95 10.32
CA ALA A 257 23.28 -10.22 8.90
C ALA A 257 24.67 -10.42 8.27
N ILE A 258 25.61 -9.54 8.61
CA ILE A 258 26.97 -9.55 8.08
C ILE A 258 27.81 -10.64 8.77
N GLY A 259 27.56 -10.90 10.06
CA GLY A 259 28.27 -11.93 10.83
C GLY A 259 27.87 -13.35 10.48
N THR A 260 26.63 -13.59 10.06
CA THR A 260 26.12 -14.93 9.67
C THR A 260 26.45 -15.28 8.22
N SER A 261 26.64 -14.28 7.36
CA SER A 261 27.01 -14.49 5.95
C SER A 261 28.52 -14.68 5.78
N ASP A 262 28.94 -15.54 4.86
CA ASP A 262 30.33 -15.64 4.34
C ASP A 262 30.72 -14.43 3.47
N ALA A 263 30.32 -13.22 3.87
CA ALA A 263 30.55 -12.00 3.11
C ALA A 263 32.00 -11.53 3.29
N ASP A 264 32.65 -11.09 2.21
CA ASP A 264 33.95 -10.41 2.23
C ASP A 264 33.93 -9.00 2.90
N ILE A 265 32.83 -8.65 3.57
CA ILE A 265 32.63 -7.35 4.22
C ILE A 265 33.35 -7.34 5.56
N LYS A 266 34.51 -6.67 5.60
CA LYS A 266 35.24 -6.43 6.85
C LYS A 266 34.49 -5.45 7.76
N LEU A 267 34.60 -5.66 9.08
CA LEU A 267 34.08 -4.77 10.13
C LEU A 267 34.60 -3.32 10.01
N SER A 268 35.72 -3.10 9.33
CA SER A 268 36.23 -1.76 8.99
C SER A 268 35.22 -0.92 8.22
N HIS A 269 34.44 -1.53 7.31
CA HIS A 269 33.44 -0.82 6.49
C HIS A 269 32.21 -0.38 7.30
N LEU A 270 31.94 -1.07 8.41
CA LEU A 270 30.82 -0.75 9.31
C LEU A 270 31.23 0.16 10.47
N ARG A 271 32.54 0.32 10.71
CA ARG A 271 33.07 1.04 11.87
C ARG A 271 32.50 2.46 11.97
N SER A 272 32.44 3.18 10.86
CA SER A 272 31.87 4.54 10.82
C SER A 272 30.38 4.55 11.16
N TYR A 273 29.62 3.62 10.57
CA TYR A 273 28.19 3.45 10.83
C TYR A 273 27.91 3.15 12.31
N ILE A 274 28.57 2.13 12.87
CA ILE A 274 28.38 1.70 14.26
C ILE A 274 28.80 2.81 15.23
N ILE A 275 29.93 3.47 15.01
CA ILE A 275 30.38 4.58 15.88
C ILE A 275 29.39 5.74 15.84
N ASN A 276 28.87 6.08 14.66
CA ASN A 276 27.92 7.17 14.53
C ASN A 276 26.62 6.83 15.27
N GLU A 277 26.12 5.60 15.12
CA GLU A 277 24.85 5.24 15.73
C GLU A 277 24.93 5.04 17.24
N LEU A 278 26.03 4.50 17.74
CA LEU A 278 26.29 4.47 19.18
C LEU A 278 26.43 5.86 19.77
N LYS A 279 26.99 6.83 19.04
CA LYS A 279 27.06 8.22 19.50
C LYS A 279 25.67 8.85 19.57
N ASN A 280 24.87 8.71 18.51
CA ASN A 280 23.50 9.20 18.47
C ASN A 280 22.65 8.62 19.61
N GLU A 281 22.70 7.31 19.82
CA GLU A 281 21.98 6.64 20.92
C GLU A 281 22.44 7.11 22.30
N ASN A 282 23.74 7.32 22.50
CA ASN A 282 24.26 7.88 23.76
C ASN A 282 23.83 9.32 23.99
N GLU A 283 23.75 10.14 22.93
CA GLU A 283 23.25 11.51 23.02
C GLU A 283 21.78 11.55 23.43
N ILE A 284 20.94 10.72 22.79
CA ILE A 284 19.51 10.58 23.13
C ILE A 284 19.34 10.07 24.57
N THR A 285 20.08 9.03 24.95
CA THR A 285 20.07 8.51 26.32
C THR A 285 20.51 9.59 27.32
N GLY A 286 21.50 10.40 26.95
CA GLY A 286 22.00 11.51 27.75
C GLY A 286 20.98 12.65 27.94
N THR A 287 20.16 12.95 26.93
CA THR A 287 19.07 13.94 27.05
C THR A 287 17.93 13.40 27.89
N ASP A 288 17.54 12.15 27.68
CA ASP A 288 16.40 11.53 28.37
C ASP A 288 16.67 11.31 29.85
N THR A 289 17.90 10.90 30.20
CA THR A 289 18.34 10.79 31.60
C THR A 289 18.33 12.14 32.32
N LYS A 290 18.76 13.23 31.65
CA LYS A 290 18.68 14.59 32.22
C LYS A 290 17.24 15.03 32.45
N LEU A 291 16.35 14.83 31.48
CA LEU A 291 14.93 15.13 31.61
C LEU A 291 14.29 14.33 32.74
N THR A 292 14.59 13.03 32.81
CA THR A 292 14.10 12.14 33.87
C THR A 292 14.54 12.62 35.25
N ASN A 293 15.81 12.99 35.42
CA ASN A 293 16.32 13.49 36.69
C ASN A 293 15.66 14.83 37.08
N ASN A 294 15.43 15.73 36.13
CA ASN A 294 14.72 16.99 36.37
C ASN A 294 13.28 16.73 36.82
N TYR A 295 12.52 15.90 36.09
CA TYR A 295 11.15 15.55 36.44
C TYR A 295 11.05 14.82 37.79
N GLN A 296 12.00 13.94 38.10
CA GLN A 296 12.06 13.28 39.41
C GLN A 296 12.29 14.28 40.54
N SER A 297 13.24 15.21 40.39
CA SER A 297 13.53 16.27 41.36
C SER A 297 12.31 17.15 41.60
N ASP A 298 11.65 17.60 40.55
CA ASP A 298 10.47 18.47 40.67
C ASP A 298 9.27 17.73 41.26
N THR A 299 9.07 16.45 40.90
CA THR A 299 8.04 15.60 41.52
C THR A 299 8.30 15.41 43.02
N GLN A 300 9.56 15.26 43.43
CA GLN A 300 9.91 15.15 44.85
C GLN A 300 9.63 16.46 45.60
N LYS A 301 10.00 17.61 45.04
CA LYS A 301 9.68 18.93 45.63
C LYS A 301 8.16 19.11 45.79
N LEU A 302 7.38 18.76 44.76
CA LEU A 302 5.92 18.85 44.82
C LEU A 302 5.32 17.92 45.87
N LYS A 303 5.83 16.69 46.01
CA LYS A 303 5.41 15.76 47.07
C LYS A 303 5.72 16.32 48.46
N GLN A 304 6.90 16.90 48.66
CA GLN A 304 7.26 17.54 49.93
C GLN A 304 6.35 18.75 50.24
N GLN A 305 6.01 19.56 49.24
CA GLN A 305 5.04 20.65 49.38
C GLN A 305 3.63 20.13 49.72
N LEU A 306 3.19 19.02 49.13
CA LEU A 306 1.90 18.41 49.48
C LEU A 306 1.88 17.87 50.91
N GLU A 307 2.96 17.22 51.35
CA GLU A 307 3.06 16.72 52.72
C GLU A 307 3.09 17.85 53.75
N SER A 308 3.78 18.96 53.45
CA SER A 308 3.80 20.13 54.32
C SER A 308 2.45 20.85 54.36
N LEU A 309 1.73 20.95 53.24
CA LEU A 309 0.37 21.51 53.21
C LEU A 309 -0.64 20.63 53.94
N LYS A 310 -0.49 19.30 53.89
CA LYS A 310 -1.43 18.35 54.51
C LYS A 310 -1.26 18.23 56.02
N ASN A 311 -0.01 18.18 56.50
CA ASN A 311 0.31 17.87 57.89
C ASN A 311 1.02 19.01 58.63
N GLY A 312 1.46 20.06 57.93
CA GLY A 312 2.22 21.16 58.51
C GLY A 312 1.33 22.21 59.16
N VAL A 313 1.84 22.85 60.20
CA VAL A 313 1.19 24.01 60.83
C VAL A 313 1.49 25.24 60.00
N SER A 314 0.47 25.84 59.39
CA SER A 314 0.59 27.11 58.66
C SER A 314 0.48 28.30 59.63
N VAL A 315 1.59 29.00 59.89
CA VAL A 315 1.58 30.23 60.68
C VAL A 315 1.39 31.42 59.76
N ILE A 316 0.27 32.13 59.90
CA ILE A 316 -0.04 33.33 59.10
C ILE A 316 0.39 34.56 59.91
N GLN A 317 1.50 35.19 59.54
CA GLN A 317 2.04 36.40 60.18
C GLN A 317 1.78 37.68 59.36
N GLY A 318 0.81 37.64 58.44
CA GLY A 318 0.50 38.77 57.57
C GLY A 318 0.17 40.02 58.39
N SER A 319 1.02 41.05 58.29
CA SER A 319 0.84 42.34 58.97
C SER A 319 0.23 43.41 58.07
N ARG A 320 0.18 43.17 56.75
CA ARG A 320 -0.34 44.09 55.73
C ARG A 320 -1.34 43.41 54.81
N CYS A 321 -2.34 44.18 54.37
CA CYS A 321 -3.35 43.71 53.44
C CYS A 321 -2.76 43.60 52.03
N ALA A 322 -2.97 42.46 51.35
CA ALA A 322 -2.46 42.23 50.00
C ALA A 322 -3.16 43.07 48.91
N ALA A 323 -4.36 43.61 49.17
CA ALA A 323 -5.07 44.49 48.23
C ALA A 323 -4.69 45.98 48.36
N CYS A 324 -4.69 46.55 49.58
CA CYS A 324 -4.44 47.98 49.81
C CYS A 324 -3.05 48.30 50.37
N HIS A 325 -2.25 47.28 50.72
CA HIS A 325 -0.90 47.38 51.31
C HIS A 325 -0.80 48.11 52.66
N HIS A 326 -1.91 48.50 53.27
CA HIS A 326 -1.95 49.10 54.61
C HIS A 326 -1.86 48.04 55.71
N GLN A 327 -1.51 48.48 56.92
CA GLN A 327 -1.48 47.61 58.11
C GLN A 327 -2.84 46.94 58.32
N LEU A 328 -2.85 45.65 58.61
CA LEU A 328 -4.08 44.89 58.84
C LEU A 328 -4.76 45.34 60.13
N GLU A 329 -6.05 45.62 60.01
CA GLU A 329 -6.95 45.94 61.10
C GLU A 329 -8.04 44.88 61.18
N LEU A 330 -8.55 44.62 62.39
CA LEU A 330 -9.63 43.67 62.58
C LEU A 330 -10.95 44.30 62.12
N PRO A 331 -11.82 43.56 61.39
CA PRO A 331 -11.70 42.15 61.01
C PRO A 331 -10.86 41.87 59.74
N SER A 332 -10.07 40.79 59.77
CA SER A 332 -9.19 40.35 58.68
C SER A 332 -9.51 38.93 58.19
N VAL A 333 -9.25 38.68 56.91
CA VAL A 333 -9.41 37.38 56.24
C VAL A 333 -8.05 36.86 55.83
N HIS A 334 -7.77 35.59 56.11
CA HIS A 334 -6.48 34.96 55.88
C HIS A 334 -6.63 33.67 55.06
N PHE A 335 -5.80 33.51 54.04
CA PHE A 335 -5.79 32.31 53.20
C PHE A 335 -4.56 31.43 53.49
N LEU A 336 -4.68 30.12 53.25
CA LEU A 336 -3.57 29.16 53.38
C LEU A 336 -2.40 29.43 52.42
N CYS A 337 -2.63 30.18 51.34
CA CYS A 337 -1.58 30.72 50.48
C CYS A 337 -0.82 31.91 51.11
N GLN A 338 -1.03 32.18 52.41
CA GLN A 338 -0.40 33.22 53.24
C GLN A 338 -0.78 34.67 52.89
N HIS A 339 -1.68 34.88 51.93
CA HIS A 339 -2.25 36.20 51.67
C HIS A 339 -3.30 36.58 52.72
N SER A 340 -3.22 37.82 53.18
CA SER A 340 -4.08 38.37 54.23
C SER A 340 -4.73 39.66 53.73
N TYR A 341 -5.99 39.88 54.06
CA TYR A 341 -6.79 41.02 53.58
C TYR A 341 -7.62 41.62 54.71
N HIS A 342 -7.93 42.92 54.67
CA HIS A 342 -9.04 43.46 55.46
C HIS A 342 -10.35 42.86 54.96
N GLN A 343 -11.32 42.59 55.84
CA GLN A 343 -12.61 42.04 55.42
C GLN A 343 -13.29 42.90 54.34
N HIS A 344 -13.22 44.24 54.49
CA HIS A 344 -13.80 45.15 53.51
C HIS A 344 -13.06 45.17 52.17
N CYS A 345 -11.72 45.10 52.20
CA CYS A 345 -10.93 44.99 50.98
C CYS A 345 -11.21 43.67 50.27
N PHE A 346 -11.32 42.56 51.01
CA PHE A 346 -11.68 41.28 50.42
C PHE A 346 -13.04 41.35 49.71
N GLN A 347 -14.10 41.80 50.39
CA GLN A 347 -15.44 41.94 49.82
C GLN A 347 -15.53 42.86 48.59
N SER A 348 -14.59 43.79 48.45
CA SER A 348 -14.57 44.73 47.31
C SER A 348 -13.81 44.19 46.10
N PHE A 349 -12.87 43.26 46.32
CA PHE A 349 -11.94 42.77 45.29
C PHE A 349 -12.11 41.27 44.98
N SER A 350 -12.90 40.51 45.74
CA SER A 350 -13.20 39.11 45.50
C SER A 350 -14.61 38.92 44.95
N ASP A 351 -14.73 38.11 43.90
CA ASP A 351 -16.02 37.65 43.36
C ASP A 351 -16.52 36.40 44.09
N ASN A 352 -15.63 35.67 44.78
CA ASN A 352 -15.90 34.43 45.51
C ASN A 352 -15.29 34.48 46.92
N GLU A 353 -16.04 34.03 47.93
CA GLU A 353 -15.61 34.05 49.33
C GLU A 353 -14.49 33.04 49.66
N ASN A 354 -14.31 32.01 48.82
CA ASN A 354 -13.36 30.93 49.04
C ASN A 354 -12.06 31.08 48.23
N GLU A 355 -11.91 32.16 47.46
CA GLU A 355 -10.79 32.33 46.54
C GLU A 355 -9.94 33.55 46.91
N CYS A 356 -8.62 33.37 46.96
CA CYS A 356 -7.69 34.46 47.22
C CYS A 356 -7.50 35.32 45.96
N PRO A 357 -7.85 36.62 45.95
CA PRO A 357 -7.79 37.48 44.75
C PRO A 357 -6.43 37.51 44.07
N ALA A 358 -5.33 37.47 44.83
CA ALA A 358 -3.97 37.44 44.29
C ALA A 358 -3.63 36.12 43.57
N CYS A 359 -4.24 35.00 43.95
CA CYS A 359 -3.94 33.68 43.39
C CYS A 359 -4.95 33.25 42.32
N VAL A 360 -6.12 33.89 42.22
CA VAL A 360 -7.16 33.56 41.21
C VAL A 360 -6.61 33.54 39.78
N PRO A 361 -5.82 34.51 39.31
CA PRO A 361 -5.36 34.51 37.92
C PRO A 361 -4.51 33.28 37.57
N GLU A 362 -3.61 32.89 38.48
CA GLU A 362 -2.71 31.75 38.29
C GLU A 362 -3.46 30.41 38.44
N ASN A 363 -4.33 30.30 39.45
CA ASN A 363 -5.19 29.13 39.63
C ASN A 363 -6.16 28.93 38.47
N LYS A 364 -6.71 30.01 37.91
CA LYS A 364 -7.62 29.97 36.76
C LYS A 364 -6.90 29.44 35.52
N ASN A 365 -5.68 29.88 35.24
CA ASN A 365 -4.87 29.35 34.14
C ASN A 365 -4.62 27.84 34.29
N LEU A 366 -4.29 27.38 35.51
CA LEU A 366 -4.11 25.96 35.78
C LEU A 366 -5.41 25.16 35.61
N LEU A 367 -6.54 25.68 36.08
CA LEU A 367 -7.85 25.05 35.93
C LEU A 367 -8.29 24.99 34.47
N GLU A 368 -8.05 26.04 33.68
CA GLU A 368 -8.34 26.05 32.24
C GLU A 368 -7.48 25.03 31.50
N LEU A 369 -6.20 24.90 31.86
CA LEU A 369 -5.32 23.89 31.29
C LEU A 369 -5.78 22.46 31.61
N LEU A 370 -6.20 22.20 32.85
CA LEU A 370 -6.77 20.90 33.25
C LEU A 370 -8.09 20.60 32.51
N LYS A 371 -8.99 21.59 32.39
CA LYS A 371 -10.24 21.44 31.63
C LYS A 371 -9.98 21.18 30.14
N ALA A 372 -8.98 21.84 29.55
CA ALA A 372 -8.59 21.59 28.17
C ALA A 372 -8.04 20.16 28.00
N GLN A 373 -7.26 19.65 28.95
CA GLN A 373 -6.80 18.26 28.95
C GLN A 373 -7.96 17.25 29.06
N GLU A 374 -8.95 17.52 29.92
CA GLU A 374 -10.16 16.69 30.02
C GLU A 374 -11.02 16.74 28.76
N TYR A 375 -11.19 17.90 28.14
CA TYR A 375 -11.96 17.98 26.88
C TYR A 375 -11.30 17.16 25.76
N ASN A 376 -9.97 17.16 25.68
CA ASN A 376 -9.23 16.39 24.69
C ASN A 376 -9.29 14.86 24.90
N LYS A 377 -9.73 14.39 26.08
CA LYS A 377 -9.94 12.96 26.36
C LYS A 377 -11.02 12.35 25.49
N ASP A 378 -12.09 13.10 25.23
CA ASP A 378 -13.30 12.58 24.57
C ASP A 378 -13.23 12.69 23.03
N LEU A 379 -12.16 13.29 22.50
CA LEU A 379 -11.92 13.45 21.06
C LEU A 379 -11.12 12.26 20.48
N HIS A 380 -11.73 11.07 20.52
CA HIS A 380 -11.10 9.85 19.97
C HIS A 380 -10.79 9.97 18.47
N GLU A 381 -11.64 10.64 17.69
CA GLU A 381 -11.45 10.80 16.24
C GLU A 381 -10.18 11.60 15.90
N THR A 382 -9.85 12.64 16.68
CA THR A 382 -8.63 13.43 16.43
C THR A 382 -7.37 12.64 16.76
N PHE A 383 -7.42 11.78 17.78
CA PHE A 383 -6.33 10.87 18.13
C PHE A 383 -6.09 9.84 17.03
N HIS A 384 -7.15 9.19 16.53
CA HIS A 384 -7.04 8.23 15.44
C HIS A 384 -6.52 8.86 14.14
N ALA A 385 -7.02 10.07 13.80
CA ALA A 385 -6.53 10.79 12.63
C ALA A 385 -5.06 11.22 12.74
N GLN A 386 -4.55 11.46 13.95
CA GLN A 386 -3.14 11.75 14.19
C GLN A 386 -2.29 10.47 14.11
N LEU A 387 -2.76 9.35 14.67
CA LEU A 387 -2.09 8.06 14.58
C LEU A 387 -1.91 7.58 13.13
N GLU A 388 -2.93 7.75 12.29
CA GLU A 388 -2.87 7.31 10.89
C GLU A 388 -1.89 8.12 10.04
N LYS A 389 -1.57 9.36 10.44
CA LYS A 389 -0.69 10.26 9.68
C LYS A 389 0.77 10.19 10.10
N VAL A 390 1.07 9.69 11.29
CA VAL A 390 2.41 9.77 11.89
C VAL A 390 3.13 8.42 11.77
N HIS A 391 4.41 8.46 11.40
CA HIS A 391 5.25 7.25 11.28
C HIS A 391 5.54 6.58 12.63
N ASP A 392 5.60 7.35 13.71
CA ASP A 392 5.78 6.86 15.08
C ASP A 392 4.50 7.04 15.92
N GLY A 393 3.61 6.06 15.81
CA GLY A 393 2.37 6.03 16.59
C GLY A 393 2.60 5.84 18.10
N PHE A 394 3.76 5.29 18.51
CA PHE A 394 4.06 5.08 19.92
C PHE A 394 4.32 6.40 20.63
N THR A 395 5.09 7.31 20.03
CA THR A 395 5.33 8.65 20.61
C THR A 395 4.02 9.42 20.81
N VAL A 396 3.12 9.39 19.81
CA VAL A 396 1.80 10.02 19.93
C VAL A 396 1.01 9.39 21.06
N ALA A 397 0.96 8.05 21.13
CA ALA A 397 0.26 7.35 22.21
C ALA A 397 0.86 7.65 23.60
N ALA A 398 2.19 7.71 23.72
CA ALA A 398 2.89 8.02 24.96
C ALA A 398 2.63 9.46 25.42
N GLU A 399 2.57 10.42 24.50
CA GLU A 399 2.23 11.80 24.83
C GLU A 399 0.78 11.91 25.32
N TYR A 400 -0.17 11.28 24.62
CA TYR A 400 -1.57 11.22 25.07
C TYR A 400 -1.69 10.54 26.44
N PHE A 401 -0.96 9.45 26.67
CA PHE A 401 -0.92 8.80 27.98
C PHE A 401 -0.35 9.72 29.06
N GLY A 402 0.72 10.45 28.76
CA GLY A 402 1.36 11.42 29.66
C GLY A 402 0.43 12.58 30.07
N ARG A 403 -0.55 12.94 29.22
CA ARG A 403 -1.60 13.93 29.52
C ARG A 403 -2.67 13.43 30.49
N GLY A 404 -2.61 12.17 30.94
CA GLY A 404 -3.47 11.67 32.01
C GLY A 404 -4.90 11.32 31.59
N VAL A 405 -5.11 10.94 30.32
CA VAL A 405 -6.42 10.61 29.69
C VAL A 405 -7.26 9.61 30.52
N PHE A 406 -6.63 8.72 31.30
CA PHE A 406 -7.32 7.73 32.13
C PHE A 406 -7.61 8.17 33.58
N LYS A 407 -7.03 9.28 34.05
CA LYS A 407 -7.26 9.81 35.40
C LYS A 407 -8.33 10.89 35.34
N LYS A 408 -9.37 10.80 36.20
CA LYS A 408 -10.30 11.92 36.41
C LYS A 408 -9.64 12.91 37.35
N VAL A 409 -9.48 14.16 36.93
CA VAL A 409 -8.94 15.19 37.82
C VAL A 409 -10.02 15.50 38.85
N THR A 410 -9.76 15.18 40.12
CA THR A 410 -10.68 15.49 41.21
C THR A 410 -10.26 16.83 41.81
N ILE A 411 -10.94 17.90 41.41
CA ILE A 411 -10.81 19.19 42.09
C ILE A 411 -11.55 19.04 43.42
N VAL A 412 -10.80 18.91 44.51
CA VAL A 412 -11.37 18.91 45.87
C VAL A 412 -11.91 20.30 46.14
N THR A 413 -13.23 20.46 46.06
CA THR A 413 -13.93 21.66 46.52
C THR A 413 -14.62 21.33 47.83
N ASP A 414 -14.53 22.22 48.82
CA ASP A 414 -15.31 22.16 50.06
C ASP A 414 -16.79 22.48 49.77
N THR A 415 -17.42 21.67 48.92
CA THR A 415 -18.88 21.56 48.97
C THR A 415 -19.21 20.58 50.08
N PRO A 416 -20.15 20.88 50.99
CA PRO A 416 -20.67 19.87 51.89
C PRO A 416 -21.44 18.89 51.02
N THR A 417 -20.75 17.90 50.48
CA THR A 417 -21.38 16.74 49.90
C THR A 417 -22.17 16.15 51.05
N THR A 418 -23.49 16.19 50.94
CA THR A 418 -24.36 15.22 51.61
C THR A 418 -23.90 13.85 51.13
N VAL A 419 -22.88 13.32 51.79
CA VAL A 419 -22.53 11.92 51.75
C VAL A 419 -23.73 11.26 52.40
N ALA A 420 -24.68 10.82 51.56
CA ALA A 420 -25.57 9.75 51.93
C ALA A 420 -24.67 8.60 52.37
N ARG A 421 -24.50 8.49 53.69
CA ARG A 421 -23.91 7.34 54.35
C ARG A 421 -24.85 6.16 54.09
N ASN A 422 -24.68 5.49 52.96
CA ASN A 422 -25.06 4.09 52.88
C ASN A 422 -23.91 3.31 53.51
N TYR A 423 -24.09 3.03 54.81
CA TYR A 423 -23.45 1.90 55.44
C TYR A 423 -24.01 0.64 54.76
N ASP A 424 -23.26 0.06 53.84
CA ASP A 424 -23.36 -1.36 53.59
C ASP A 424 -22.15 -2.03 54.23
N HIS A 425 -22.47 -2.95 55.12
CA HIS A 425 -21.54 -3.69 55.94
C HIS A 425 -20.46 -4.39 55.10
N ILE A 426 -19.21 -4.17 55.51
CA ILE A 426 -18.07 -5.00 55.13
C ILE A 426 -18.34 -6.41 55.66
N ASN A 427 -18.67 -7.33 54.76
CA ASN A 427 -18.52 -8.77 55.03
C ASN A 427 -17.21 -9.22 54.39
N ILE A 428 -16.26 -9.57 55.27
CA ILE A 428 -14.97 -10.15 54.90
C ILE A 428 -15.24 -11.52 54.28
N SER A 429 -15.00 -11.65 52.97
CA SER A 429 -14.76 -12.94 52.32
C SER A 429 -13.59 -12.79 51.36
N GLN A 430 -12.71 -13.78 51.38
CA GLN A 430 -11.43 -13.86 50.65
C GLN A 430 -11.60 -13.68 49.12
N PRO A 431 -10.54 -13.25 48.41
CA PRO A 431 -10.64 -12.85 47.00
C PRO A 431 -10.77 -14.09 46.11
N LYS A 432 -11.88 -14.21 45.37
CA LYS A 432 -11.92 -14.96 44.12
C LYS A 432 -11.65 -13.97 42.98
N LEU A 433 -10.60 -14.22 42.21
CA LEU A 433 -10.37 -13.55 40.93
C LEU A 433 -11.49 -13.97 39.96
N GLU A 434 -12.43 -13.06 39.70
CA GLU A 434 -13.28 -13.14 38.52
C GLU A 434 -12.76 -12.16 37.47
N VAL A 435 -12.19 -12.72 36.39
CA VAL A 435 -11.83 -11.99 35.19
C VAL A 435 -13.12 -11.54 34.52
N GLN A 436 -13.43 -10.24 34.57
CA GLN A 436 -14.50 -9.66 33.76
C GLN A 436 -14.03 -9.56 32.31
N THR A 437 -14.36 -10.59 31.53
CA THR A 437 -14.32 -10.56 30.07
C THR A 437 -15.38 -9.57 29.57
N TYR A 438 -14.92 -8.46 28.99
CA TYR A 438 -15.78 -7.54 28.27
C TYR A 438 -16.28 -8.22 26.98
N GLY A 439 -17.51 -8.72 27.02
CA GLY A 439 -18.18 -9.29 25.85
C GLY A 439 -18.56 -8.23 24.81
N PRO A 440 -18.77 -8.63 23.54
CA PRO A 440 -19.20 -7.73 22.48
C PRO A 440 -20.58 -7.14 22.84
N GLY A 441 -20.65 -5.83 23.11
CA GLY A 441 -21.88 -5.15 23.50
C GLY A 441 -21.79 -4.27 24.75
N ALA A 442 -20.65 -4.26 25.45
CA ALA A 442 -20.42 -3.34 26.56
C ALA A 442 -20.52 -1.86 26.14
N GLU A 443 -20.04 -1.53 24.94
CA GLU A 443 -20.13 -0.19 24.37
C GLU A 443 -21.58 0.26 24.10
N ALA A 444 -22.45 -0.67 23.66
CA ALA A 444 -23.86 -0.40 23.40
C ALA A 444 -24.64 -0.07 24.69
N ARG A 445 -24.26 -0.68 25.82
CA ARG A 445 -24.87 -0.40 27.14
C ARG A 445 -24.41 0.95 27.71
N LEU A 446 -23.17 1.35 27.47
CA LEU A 446 -22.65 2.68 27.82
C LEU A 446 -23.38 3.79 27.04
N ARG A 447 -23.56 3.63 25.73
CA ARG A 447 -24.28 4.59 24.88
C ARG A 447 -25.77 4.73 25.25
N GLN A 448 -26.41 3.66 25.73
CA GLN A 448 -27.78 3.71 26.25
C GLN A 448 -27.90 4.43 27.60
N ALA A 449 -26.85 4.38 28.43
CA ALA A 449 -26.80 5.13 29.70
C ALA A 449 -26.56 6.63 29.49
N GLU A 450 -25.82 7.01 28.44
CA GLU A 450 -25.57 8.40 28.04
C GLU A 450 -26.83 9.10 27.51
N ASN A 451 -27.63 8.41 26.68
CA ASN A 451 -28.90 8.94 26.15
C ASN A 451 -30.00 9.17 27.21
N LYS A 452 -29.87 8.61 28.42
CA LYS A 452 -30.79 8.91 29.53
C LYS A 452 -30.46 10.21 30.28
N ARG A 453 -29.27 10.79 30.07
CA ARG A 453 -28.82 12.01 30.77
C ARG A 453 -29.07 13.29 29.98
N SER A 454 -29.30 13.22 28.68
CA SER A 454 -29.60 14.37 27.83
C SER A 454 -31.08 14.40 27.46
N GLY A 455 -31.85 15.28 28.11
CA GLY A 455 -33.20 15.63 27.68
C GLY A 455 -33.16 16.43 26.38
N GLY A 456 -33.25 15.75 25.23
CA GLY A 456 -33.28 16.36 23.90
C GLY A 456 -33.75 15.37 22.81
N ILE A 457 -34.42 15.90 21.79
CA ILE A 457 -35.21 15.21 20.74
C ILE A 457 -34.45 14.03 20.08
N PRO A 458 -35.11 12.87 19.84
CA PRO A 458 -34.41 11.69 19.33
C PRO A 458 -34.12 11.83 17.82
N ILE A 459 -32.84 12.00 17.46
CA ILE A 459 -32.36 11.75 16.10
C ILE A 459 -31.93 10.29 16.04
N ALA A 460 -32.64 9.49 15.24
CA ALA A 460 -32.31 8.08 15.03
C ALA A 460 -31.01 7.96 14.22
N SER A 461 -29.89 7.72 14.89
CA SER A 461 -28.66 7.28 14.22
C SER A 461 -28.78 5.80 13.89
N THR A 462 -28.67 5.46 12.61
CA THR A 462 -28.56 4.06 12.19
C THR A 462 -27.21 3.49 12.62
N PRO A 463 -27.17 2.34 13.33
CA PRO A 463 -25.91 1.72 13.72
C PRO A 463 -25.07 1.35 12.50
N GLU A 464 -23.76 1.62 12.57
CA GLU A 464 -22.78 1.38 11.50
C GLU A 464 -22.80 -0.08 10.99
N GLY A 465 -23.11 -1.05 11.86
CA GLY A 465 -23.30 -2.45 11.46
C GLY A 465 -24.42 -2.68 10.43
N ARG A 466 -25.47 -1.84 10.44
CA ARG A 466 -26.58 -1.89 9.48
C ARG A 466 -26.22 -1.22 8.14
N VAL A 467 -25.28 -0.26 8.17
CA VAL A 467 -24.71 0.37 6.98
C VAL A 467 -23.76 -0.62 6.29
N ARG A 468 -22.90 -1.31 7.04
CA ARG A 468 -22.02 -2.37 6.51
C ARG A 468 -22.78 -3.59 5.97
N GLN A 469 -23.93 -3.94 6.55
CA GLN A 469 -24.82 -4.98 5.98
C GLN A 469 -25.50 -4.53 4.68
N ARG A 470 -25.87 -3.25 4.56
CA ARG A 470 -26.41 -2.68 3.30
C ARG A 470 -25.33 -2.57 2.21
N GLU A 471 -24.10 -2.20 2.57
CA GLU A 471 -22.96 -2.18 1.63
C GLU A 471 -22.60 -3.59 1.14
N ARG A 472 -22.67 -4.61 2.01
CA ARG A 472 -22.56 -6.01 1.58
C ARG A 472 -23.70 -6.46 0.67
N GLN A 473 -24.93 -5.97 0.87
CA GLN A 473 -26.07 -6.24 -0.02
C GLN A 473 -25.96 -5.53 -1.39
N TYR A 474 -25.29 -4.38 -1.45
CA TYR A 474 -25.01 -3.70 -2.72
C TYR A 474 -23.83 -4.35 -3.48
N ASN A 475 -22.78 -4.77 -2.78
CA ASN A 475 -21.63 -5.46 -3.39
C ASN A 475 -21.93 -6.88 -3.87
N THR A 476 -22.96 -7.54 -3.34
CA THR A 476 -23.39 -8.87 -3.78
C THR A 476 -24.33 -8.84 -4.99
N LYS A 477 -24.90 -7.68 -5.36
CA LYS A 477 -25.73 -7.53 -6.57
C LYS A 477 -24.97 -7.09 -7.82
N ALA A 478 -23.67 -6.76 -7.71
CA ALA A 478 -22.85 -6.26 -8.81
C ALA A 478 -21.92 -7.31 -9.45
N LYS A 479 -22.00 -8.58 -9.04
CA LYS A 479 -21.29 -9.69 -9.70
C LYS A 479 -22.31 -10.81 -9.97
N TYR A 480 -22.37 -11.27 -11.22
CA TYR A 480 -23.32 -12.21 -11.82
C TYR A 480 -24.61 -11.61 -12.39
N ALA A 481 -24.48 -10.95 -13.54
CA ALA A 481 -25.41 -11.14 -14.63
C ALA A 481 -24.67 -11.93 -15.72
N ASP A 482 -24.78 -13.26 -15.71
CA ASP A 482 -25.14 -14.02 -16.90
C ASP A 482 -25.39 -15.52 -16.61
N SER A 483 -26.48 -15.99 -17.22
CA SER A 483 -26.82 -17.37 -17.62
C SER A 483 -27.22 -18.47 -16.61
N ALA A 484 -28.39 -19.05 -16.95
CA ALA A 484 -28.92 -20.39 -16.73
C ALA A 484 -29.68 -20.71 -15.41
N LYS A 485 -30.95 -21.11 -15.60
CA LYS A 485 -31.94 -21.58 -14.58
C LYS A 485 -31.54 -22.93 -13.95
N PRO A 486 -31.90 -23.19 -12.69
CA PRO A 486 -32.08 -24.55 -12.19
C PRO A 486 -33.53 -24.91 -11.82
N GLN A 487 -33.81 -26.21 -11.94
CA GLN A 487 -35.05 -26.88 -11.57
C GLN A 487 -35.23 -26.96 -10.05
N LYS A 488 -36.50 -27.12 -9.62
CA LYS A 488 -36.93 -27.36 -8.24
C LYS A 488 -36.48 -28.72 -7.70
N SER A 489 -36.04 -28.78 -6.43
CA SER A 489 -36.37 -29.87 -5.49
C SER A 489 -36.00 -29.53 -4.04
N GLU A 490 -37.02 -29.61 -3.18
CA GLU A 490 -37.07 -30.09 -1.79
C GLU A 490 -36.24 -29.45 -0.65
N ALA A 491 -36.89 -29.45 0.52
CA ALA A 491 -36.57 -28.68 1.70
C ALA A 491 -35.90 -29.54 2.79
N GLY A 492 -35.05 -28.88 3.60
CA GLY A 492 -34.83 -29.19 5.01
C GLY A 492 -33.62 -30.06 5.35
N LEU A 493 -32.59 -29.45 5.95
CA LEU A 493 -32.01 -29.79 7.27
C LEU A 493 -30.71 -28.97 7.52
N ASN A 494 -30.43 -28.69 8.80
CA ASN A 494 -29.29 -27.90 9.26
C ASN A 494 -27.98 -28.70 9.13
N PRO A 495 -26.87 -28.15 8.60
CA PRO A 495 -25.64 -28.91 8.31
C PRO A 495 -24.76 -29.26 9.53
N PHE A 496 -25.24 -29.04 10.75
CA PHE A 496 -24.45 -29.23 11.99
C PHE A 496 -24.98 -30.35 12.89
N GLU A 497 -25.94 -31.14 12.42
CA GLU A 497 -26.52 -32.29 13.15
C GLU A 497 -26.21 -33.63 12.47
N THR A 498 -24.94 -33.89 12.16
CA THR A 498 -24.51 -35.25 11.79
C THR A 498 -23.37 -35.68 12.70
N GLU A 499 -23.54 -36.83 13.36
CA GLU A 499 -22.54 -37.50 14.19
C GLU A 499 -21.20 -37.58 13.44
N TYR A 500 -20.14 -37.10 14.08
CA TYR A 500 -18.80 -37.06 13.52
C TYR A 500 -18.25 -38.49 13.38
N ASP A 501 -17.88 -38.86 12.17
CA ASP A 501 -17.28 -40.16 11.85
C ASP A 501 -15.79 -40.16 12.22
N GLU A 502 -15.46 -40.70 13.39
CA GLU A 502 -14.10 -40.76 13.95
C GLU A 502 -13.11 -41.50 13.04
N THR A 503 -13.57 -42.36 12.12
CA THR A 503 -12.68 -43.08 11.18
C THR A 503 -12.03 -42.17 10.14
N LYS A 504 -12.46 -40.90 10.05
CA LYS A 504 -11.88 -39.88 9.18
C LYS A 504 -10.85 -39.01 9.89
N ASN A 505 -10.57 -39.25 11.17
CA ASN A 505 -9.52 -38.55 11.88
C ASN A 505 -8.15 -39.12 11.47
N PRO A 506 -7.29 -38.36 10.75
CA PRO A 506 -6.00 -38.85 10.28
C PRO A 506 -4.96 -39.02 11.41
N PHE A 507 -5.35 -38.76 12.66
CA PHE A 507 -4.52 -38.90 13.87
C PHE A 507 -4.99 -40.02 14.81
N LEU A 508 -5.94 -40.88 14.38
CA LEU A 508 -6.50 -41.91 15.26
C LEU A 508 -5.52 -43.05 15.60
N ASP A 509 -4.45 -43.22 14.80
CA ASP A 509 -3.51 -44.35 14.91
C ASP A 509 -2.14 -44.00 15.52
N GLU A 510 -2.01 -42.87 16.23
CA GLU A 510 -0.79 -42.55 17.00
C GLU A 510 -0.98 -42.77 18.51
N GLU A 511 -1.41 -43.98 18.89
CA GLU A 511 -1.09 -44.51 20.22
C GLU A 511 0.11 -45.44 20.11
N LEU A 512 1.13 -45.17 20.93
CA LEU A 512 2.38 -45.91 21.16
C LEU A 512 3.63 -45.42 20.38
N ASP A 513 3.97 -44.14 20.52
CA ASP A 513 5.38 -43.74 20.47
C ASP A 513 5.95 -43.72 21.91
N GLU A 514 6.79 -44.71 22.24
CA GLU A 514 7.48 -44.80 23.53
C GLU A 514 8.60 -43.75 23.70
N THR A 515 8.82 -42.89 22.71
CA THR A 515 9.87 -41.85 22.74
C THR A 515 9.37 -40.42 23.03
N ASN A 516 8.08 -40.23 23.32
CA ASN A 516 7.54 -38.91 23.65
C ASN A 516 8.01 -38.45 25.07
N PRO A 517 8.80 -37.36 25.19
CA PRO A 517 9.34 -36.89 26.47
C PRO A 517 8.29 -36.19 27.36
N PHE A 518 7.03 -36.07 26.93
CA PHE A 518 5.95 -35.36 27.63
C PHE A 518 4.82 -36.27 28.11
N LYS A 519 5.07 -37.58 28.25
CA LYS A 519 4.04 -38.60 28.48
C LYS A 519 3.34 -38.54 29.85
N ASP A 520 3.93 -37.89 30.85
CA ASP A 520 3.51 -38.11 32.24
C ASP A 520 2.59 -37.06 32.88
N ASP A 521 2.16 -36.00 32.19
CA ASP A 521 1.40 -34.90 32.84
C ASP A 521 0.07 -34.52 32.14
N TYR A 522 -0.66 -35.48 31.57
CA TYR A 522 -2.02 -35.22 31.07
C TYR A 522 -3.11 -35.71 32.03
N ASP A 523 -3.53 -34.85 32.97
CA ASP A 523 -4.70 -35.08 33.82
C ASP A 523 -5.99 -34.72 33.05
N LYS A 524 -6.68 -35.76 32.57
CA LYS A 524 -7.95 -35.65 31.83
C LYS A 524 -9.05 -34.92 32.62
N ASN A 525 -8.95 -34.84 33.96
CA ASN A 525 -9.96 -34.17 34.79
C ASN A 525 -9.90 -32.63 34.76
N LEU A 526 -8.94 -32.04 34.03
CA LEU A 526 -8.84 -30.59 33.84
C LEU A 526 -9.49 -30.09 32.55
N ASN A 527 -10.12 -30.96 31.75
CA ASN A 527 -10.82 -30.54 30.54
C ASN A 527 -12.21 -29.96 30.90
N PRO A 528 -12.45 -28.64 30.75
CA PRO A 528 -13.73 -28.03 31.13
C PRO A 528 -14.85 -28.29 30.11
N PHE A 529 -14.58 -29.09 29.08
CA PHE A 529 -15.49 -29.35 27.96
C PHE A 529 -15.92 -30.82 27.84
N GLU A 530 -15.48 -31.70 28.75
CA GLU A 530 -16.06 -33.04 28.88
C GLU A 530 -17.31 -32.98 29.77
N SER A 531 -18.48 -32.95 29.14
CA SER A 531 -19.79 -33.18 29.77
C SER A 531 -20.69 -33.92 28.79
#